data_AF-A0A7I8JC00-F1
#
_entry.id   AF-A0A7I8JC00-F1
#
_cell.length_a   1.000
_cell.length_b   1.000
_cell.length_c   1.000
_cell.angle_alpha   90.00
_cell.angle_beta   90.00
_cell.angle_gamma   90.00
#
_symmetry.space_group_name_H-M   'P 1'
#
loop_
_entity.id
_entity.type
_entity.pdbx_description
1 polymer ?
#
loop_
_entity_poly.entity_id
_entity_poly.type
_entity_poly.pdbx_seq_one_letter_code
_entity_poly.pdbx_strand_id
1 'polypeptide(L)'
;MRDQLIMARAYLQFTPPNSNSRLVRELKLRIKEVKSILSQANKDSDLSRSMPSALQRMRAMEASLSKAGRAYPDCAAMATNLRTMAYNSEEQLRAQSDQVSHLVHLAAGTISKGLHCLSMQLTSRYFGLRPEQRELPKKSRTRRADLYHLAIFSDNILACSVVIKSAVSSSADPSKLVIHVVTDSLNFPAMTMWFLMNPPRPASVHVASTEDFAWLPVDFGSQLRRSVGVNPRFVSPLNHLRFYLPQIFPFLGKVLLLDHDVVVRKDLRPLWRVNLKGKVNGAVETCGGGSSPSLRLESFVDLSDPALAGAFDPKSCPWAFGMNIFDLDQNSWKAGTLPLGLLTFYNHTRLLARRWHLLGSAAGLTGPPGRTYRGYWARFVDYGHPLLRQCNIHE
;
A
#
# COMPACT_ATOMS: atom_id res chain seq x y z
N MET A 1 -32.35 12.35 21.48
CA MET A 1 -32.03 11.07 22.17
C MET A 1 -30.55 10.90 22.50
N ARG A 2 -29.62 11.05 21.53
CA ARG A 2 -28.17 10.92 21.80
C ARG A 2 -27.67 11.94 22.83
N ASP A 3 -28.10 13.20 22.72
CA ASP A 3 -27.70 14.24 23.68
C ASP A 3 -28.22 13.97 25.09
N GLN A 4 -29.46 13.48 25.19
CA GLN A 4 -30.04 13.06 26.47
C GLN A 4 -29.24 11.92 27.13
N LEU A 5 -28.68 11.00 26.34
CA LEU A 5 -27.79 9.95 26.85
C LEU A 5 -26.44 10.49 27.32
N ILE A 6 -25.87 11.46 26.60
CA ILE A 6 -24.61 12.11 26.98
C ILE A 6 -24.82 12.84 28.31
N MET A 7 -25.87 13.65 28.42
CA MET A 7 -26.22 14.37 29.64
C MET A 7 -26.51 13.42 30.81
N ALA A 8 -27.26 12.34 30.59
CA ALA A 8 -27.52 11.35 31.64
C ALA A 8 -26.24 10.68 32.14
N ARG A 9 -25.30 10.37 31.25
CA ARG A 9 -23.98 9.82 31.61
C ARG A 9 -23.12 10.84 32.38
N ALA A 10 -23.16 12.10 31.98
CA ALA A 10 -22.46 13.18 32.69
C ALA A 10 -23.00 13.33 34.13
N TYR A 11 -24.32 13.31 34.32
CA TYR A 11 -24.93 13.35 35.66
C TYR A 11 -24.52 12.17 36.54
N LEU A 12 -24.34 10.98 35.96
CA LEU A 12 -23.91 9.79 36.72
C LEU A 12 -22.45 9.89 37.21
N GLN A 13 -21.60 10.72 36.60
CA GLN A 13 -20.21 10.91 37.06
C GLN A 13 -20.09 11.69 38.37
N PHE A 14 -21.12 12.47 38.74
CA PHE A 14 -21.18 13.15 40.05
C PHE A 14 -21.55 12.21 41.20
N THR A 15 -21.88 10.96 40.91
CA THR A 15 -22.30 9.99 41.91
C THR A 15 -21.25 8.90 42.08
N PRO A 16 -20.97 8.46 43.33
CA PRO A 16 -20.12 7.30 43.55
C PRO A 16 -20.63 6.09 42.76
N PRO A 17 -19.76 5.22 42.22
CA PRO A 17 -20.14 4.10 41.37
C PRO A 17 -21.14 3.13 42.04
N ASN A 18 -21.09 3.03 43.38
CA ASN A 18 -21.97 2.19 44.20
C ASN A 18 -23.19 2.94 44.78
N SER A 19 -23.44 4.17 44.33
CA SER A 19 -24.59 4.95 44.78
C SER A 19 -25.89 4.30 44.33
N ASN A 20 -26.76 4.05 45.31
CA ASN A 20 -28.08 3.44 45.13
C ASN A 20 -29.20 4.47 45.21
N SER A 21 -28.89 5.76 44.99
CA SER A 21 -29.91 6.80 45.03
C SER A 21 -31.02 6.53 44.01
N ARG A 22 -32.26 6.89 44.38
CA ARG A 22 -33.44 6.73 43.52
C ARG A 22 -33.20 7.35 42.14
N LEU A 23 -32.51 8.49 42.10
CA LEU A 23 -32.16 9.21 40.88
C LEU A 23 -31.14 8.45 40.01
N VAL A 24 -30.10 7.86 40.61
CA VAL A 24 -29.10 7.05 39.87
C VAL A 24 -29.73 5.81 39.25
N ARG A 25 -30.62 5.13 39.99
CA ARG A 25 -31.37 3.97 39.47
C ARG A 25 -32.30 4.38 38.33
N GLU A 26 -33.00 5.50 38.48
CA GLU A 26 -33.87 6.07 37.45
C GLU A 26 -33.07 6.41 36.18
N LEU A 27 -31.95 7.14 36.29
CA LEU A 27 -31.09 7.48 35.15
C LEU A 27 -30.50 6.25 34.46
N LYS A 28 -29.99 5.26 35.22
CA LYS A 28 -29.47 4.00 34.65
C LYS A 28 -30.55 3.23 33.89
N LEU A 29 -31.79 3.18 34.41
CA LEU A 29 -32.94 2.58 33.74
C LEU A 29 -33.25 3.30 32.43
N ARG A 30 -33.39 4.64 32.48
CA ARG A 30 -33.69 5.45 31.28
C ARG A 30 -32.59 5.33 30.21
N ILE A 31 -31.32 5.25 30.61
CA ILE A 31 -30.20 5.03 29.69
C ILE A 31 -30.37 3.70 28.95
N LYS A 32 -30.75 2.63 29.66
CA LYS A 32 -30.99 1.30 29.06
C LYS A 32 -32.15 1.34 28.05
N GLU A 33 -33.25 1.99 28.42
CA GLU A 33 -34.45 2.11 27.56
C GLU A 33 -34.17 2.89 26.26
N VAL A 34 -33.43 4.01 26.35
CA VAL A 34 -33.08 4.83 25.18
C VAL A 34 -32.03 4.15 24.31
N LYS A 35 -31.03 3.48 24.90
CA LYS A 35 -30.05 2.69 24.13
C LYS A 35 -30.70 1.55 23.34
N SER A 36 -31.68 0.86 23.94
CA SER A 36 -32.39 -0.24 23.29
C SER A 36 -33.15 0.20 22.03
N ILE A 37 -33.63 1.45 21.97
CA ILE A 37 -34.25 2.00 20.77
C ILE A 37 -33.18 2.31 19.71
N LEU A 38 -32.10 2.97 20.14
CA LEU A 38 -31.02 3.36 19.23
C LEU A 38 -30.31 2.15 18.59
N SER A 39 -30.25 1.00 19.27
CA SER A 39 -29.68 -0.23 18.71
C SER A 39 -30.60 -0.93 17.70
N GLN A 40 -31.90 -0.63 17.70
CA GLN A 40 -32.88 -1.23 16.78
C GLN A 40 -33.05 -0.41 15.49
N ALA A 41 -32.57 0.83 15.45
CA ALA A 41 -32.67 1.73 14.31
C ALA A 41 -31.33 1.79 13.55
N ASN A 42 -31.21 1.05 12.45
CA ASN A 42 -30.04 1.10 11.55
C ASN A 42 -30.24 2.02 10.33
N LYS A 43 -31.46 2.51 10.08
CA LYS A 43 -31.79 3.53 9.07
C LYS A 43 -32.84 4.52 9.60
N ASP A 44 -32.82 5.77 9.14
CA ASP A 44 -33.77 6.81 9.57
C ASP A 44 -35.24 6.45 9.27
N SER A 45 -35.49 5.59 8.28
CA SER A 45 -36.82 5.06 7.94
C SER A 45 -37.42 4.15 9.03
N ASP A 46 -36.61 3.48 9.84
CA ASP A 46 -37.09 2.53 10.88
C ASP A 46 -37.57 3.25 12.15
N LEU A 47 -37.16 4.52 12.33
CA LEU A 47 -37.61 5.36 13.43
C LEU A 47 -39.10 5.71 13.29
N SER A 48 -39.62 5.81 12.07
CA SER A 48 -41.00 6.21 11.79
C SER A 48 -42.05 5.27 12.42
N ARG A 49 -41.77 3.96 12.45
CA ARG A 49 -42.69 2.93 12.98
C ARG A 49 -42.65 2.78 14.51
N SER A 50 -41.64 3.35 15.17
CA SER A 50 -41.46 3.34 16.64
C SER A 50 -41.67 4.71 17.31
N MET A 51 -42.06 5.73 16.52
CA MET A 51 -42.19 7.13 16.95
C MET A 51 -42.97 7.35 18.25
N PRO A 52 -44.14 6.74 18.51
CA PRO A 52 -44.88 6.98 19.75
C PRO A 52 -44.12 6.48 21.00
N SER A 53 -43.54 5.29 20.92
CA SER A 53 -42.74 4.68 22.00
C SER A 53 -41.40 5.42 22.21
N ALA A 54 -40.76 5.85 21.11
CA ALA A 54 -39.54 6.63 21.16
C ALA A 54 -39.77 8.01 21.81
N LEU A 55 -40.86 8.70 21.42
CA LEU A 55 -41.24 9.99 22.00
C LEU A 55 -41.59 9.87 23.49
N GLN A 56 -42.30 8.82 23.89
CA GLN A 56 -42.61 8.56 25.30
C GLN A 56 -41.34 8.37 26.13
N ARG A 57 -40.38 7.57 25.64
CA ARG A 57 -39.10 7.33 26.33
C ARG A 57 -38.20 8.56 26.33
N MET A 58 -38.23 9.39 25.28
CA MET A 58 -37.55 10.68 25.24
C MET A 58 -38.06 11.62 26.32
N ARG A 59 -39.38 11.77 26.45
CA ARG A 59 -40.01 12.61 27.49
C ARG A 59 -39.71 12.09 28.89
N ALA A 60 -39.76 10.78 29.07
CA ALA A 60 -39.43 10.15 30.35
C ALA A 60 -37.97 10.40 30.76
N MET A 61 -37.03 10.32 29.82
CA MET A 61 -35.62 10.68 30.04
C MET A 61 -35.46 12.17 30.37
N GLU A 62 -36.15 13.05 29.64
CA GLU A 62 -36.11 14.50 29.87
C GLU A 62 -36.60 14.88 31.28
N ALA A 63 -37.67 14.25 31.75
CA ALA A 63 -38.15 14.41 33.12
C ALA A 63 -37.10 13.97 34.16
N SER A 64 -36.40 12.86 33.93
CA SER A 64 -35.32 12.39 34.80
C SER A 64 -34.09 13.31 34.76
N LEU A 65 -33.74 13.85 33.59
CA LEU A 65 -32.66 14.83 33.43
C LEU A 65 -32.97 16.15 34.14
N SER A 66 -34.21 16.63 34.06
CA SER A 66 -34.66 17.83 34.80
C SER A 66 -34.51 17.66 36.31
N LYS A 67 -34.85 16.47 36.85
CA LYS A 67 -34.59 16.14 38.27
C LYS A 67 -33.09 16.13 38.58
N ALA A 68 -32.28 15.58 37.68
CA ALA A 68 -30.83 15.53 37.85
C ALA A 68 -30.19 16.92 37.83
N GLY A 69 -30.63 17.82 36.92
CA GLY A 69 -30.18 19.21 36.88
C GLY A 69 -30.48 19.99 38.17
N ARG A 70 -31.62 19.72 38.82
CA ARG A 70 -31.93 20.30 40.14
C ARG A 70 -31.05 19.73 41.25
N ALA A 71 -30.67 18.45 41.18
CA ALA A 71 -29.81 17.80 42.16
C ALA A 71 -28.32 18.19 42.00
N TYR A 72 -27.90 18.56 40.80
CA TYR A 72 -26.52 18.94 40.45
C TYR A 72 -26.52 20.27 39.67
N PRO A 73 -26.69 21.42 40.36
CA PRO A 73 -26.82 22.72 39.70
C PRO A 73 -25.48 23.33 39.24
N ASP A 74 -24.34 22.74 39.64
CA ASP A 74 -23.02 23.26 39.30
C ASP A 74 -22.67 23.05 37.82
N CYS A 75 -22.93 24.09 37.02
CA CYS A 75 -22.61 24.12 35.60
C CYS A 75 -21.11 24.06 35.32
N ALA A 76 -20.25 24.58 36.21
CA ALA A 76 -18.79 24.56 36.00
C ALA A 76 -18.25 23.14 36.15
N ALA A 77 -18.69 22.42 37.18
CA ALA A 77 -18.36 21.01 37.37
C ALA A 77 -18.91 20.15 36.22
N MET A 78 -20.11 20.48 35.69
CA MET A 78 -20.69 19.80 34.53
C MET A 78 -19.88 20.02 33.25
N ALA A 79 -19.46 21.27 33.00
CA ALA A 79 -18.64 21.60 31.85
C ALA A 79 -17.30 20.85 31.90
N THR A 80 -16.67 20.76 33.08
CA THR A 80 -15.44 19.98 33.28
C THR A 80 -15.66 18.50 32.98
N ASN A 81 -16.72 17.88 33.52
CA ASN A 81 -17.04 16.47 33.25
C ASN A 81 -17.29 16.21 31.77
N LEU A 82 -18.05 17.08 31.09
CA LEU A 82 -18.29 16.95 29.65
C LEU A 82 -17.00 17.07 28.84
N ARG A 83 -16.08 17.99 29.20
CA ARG A 83 -14.75 18.09 28.58
C ARG A 83 -13.93 16.83 28.79
N THR A 84 -13.91 16.27 30.01
CA THR A 84 -13.23 15.00 30.30
C THR A 84 -13.85 13.84 29.52
N MET A 85 -15.17 13.78 29.39
CA MET A 85 -15.86 12.77 28.57
C MET A 85 -15.52 12.91 27.09
N ALA A 86 -15.42 14.14 26.57
CA ALA A 86 -15.01 14.40 25.20
C ALA A 86 -13.56 13.95 24.98
N TYR A 87 -12.63 14.37 25.84
CA TYR A 87 -11.23 13.95 25.80
C TYR A 87 -11.08 12.42 25.85
N ASN A 88 -11.76 11.75 26.78
CA ASN A 88 -11.73 10.29 26.87
C ASN A 88 -12.30 9.60 25.61
N SER A 89 -13.31 10.21 24.98
CA SER A 89 -13.88 9.68 23.73
C SER A 89 -12.91 9.89 22.56
N GLU A 90 -12.21 11.03 22.51
CA GLU A 90 -11.13 11.29 21.53
C GLU A 90 -9.98 10.30 21.70
N GLU A 91 -9.53 10.04 22.93
CA GLU A 91 -8.49 9.05 23.22
C GLU A 91 -8.92 7.64 22.82
N GLN A 92 -10.18 7.26 23.05
CA GLN A 92 -10.71 5.97 22.58
C GLN A 92 -10.74 5.89 21.04
N LEU A 93 -11.11 6.97 20.37
CA LEU A 93 -11.08 7.03 18.90
C LEU A 93 -9.65 6.92 18.36
N ARG A 94 -8.68 7.58 19.00
CA ARG A 94 -7.25 7.44 18.68
C ARG A 94 -6.79 6.00 18.84
N ALA A 95 -7.07 5.37 19.98
CA ALA A 95 -6.72 3.97 20.23
C ALA A 95 -7.37 3.01 19.22
N GLN A 96 -8.62 3.23 18.84
CA GLN A 96 -9.29 2.43 17.80
C GLN A 96 -8.67 2.65 16.41
N SER A 97 -8.36 3.91 16.07
CA SER A 97 -7.66 4.26 14.83
C SER A 97 -6.30 3.56 14.74
N ASP A 98 -5.55 3.51 15.84
CA ASP A 98 -4.26 2.82 15.92
C ASP A 98 -4.40 1.30 15.72
N GLN A 99 -5.43 0.69 16.32
CA GLN A 99 -5.74 -0.73 16.10
C GLN A 99 -6.12 -1.02 14.64
N VAL A 100 -6.96 -0.18 14.04
CA VAL A 100 -7.33 -0.32 12.61
C VAL A 100 -6.10 -0.19 11.73
N SER A 101 -5.25 0.80 11.99
CA SER A 101 -3.98 0.99 11.29
C SER A 101 -3.08 -0.26 11.37
N HIS A 102 -2.96 -0.83 12.57
CA HIS A 102 -2.21 -2.07 12.79
C HIS A 102 -2.78 -3.27 12.03
N LEU A 103 -4.10 -3.45 12.03
CA LEU A 103 -4.76 -4.53 11.29
C LEU A 103 -4.63 -4.36 9.77
N VAL A 104 -4.76 -3.14 9.26
CA VAL A 104 -4.51 -2.83 7.84
C VAL A 104 -3.06 -3.15 7.48
N HIS A 105 -2.11 -2.84 8.36
CA HIS A 105 -0.70 -3.18 8.15
C HIS A 105 -0.47 -4.70 8.11
N LEU A 106 -1.04 -5.44 9.06
CA LEU A 106 -0.96 -6.91 9.06
C LEU A 106 -1.57 -7.48 7.78
N ALA A 107 -2.76 -7.03 7.40
CA ALA A 107 -3.42 -7.47 6.17
C ALA A 107 -2.59 -7.15 4.92
N ALA A 108 -1.95 -5.98 4.85
CA ALA A 108 -1.08 -5.59 3.74
C ALA A 108 0.16 -6.47 3.61
N GLY A 109 0.68 -7.02 4.71
CA GLY A 109 1.82 -7.95 4.72
C GLY A 109 1.43 -9.43 4.62
N THR A 110 0.16 -9.80 4.76
CA THR A 110 -0.26 -11.21 4.73
C THR A 110 -0.31 -11.76 3.31
N ILE A 111 0.42 -12.84 3.08
CA ILE A 111 0.38 -13.62 1.84
C ILE A 111 -0.87 -14.51 1.85
N SER A 112 -1.61 -14.57 0.74
CA SER A 112 -2.75 -15.49 0.63
C SER A 112 -2.31 -16.95 0.82
N LYS A 113 -3.18 -17.81 1.35
CA LYS A 113 -2.85 -19.22 1.61
C LYS A 113 -2.25 -19.94 0.39
N GLY A 114 -2.79 -19.69 -0.80
CA GLY A 114 -2.30 -20.27 -2.03
C GLY A 114 -0.90 -19.79 -2.41
N LEU A 115 -0.66 -18.47 -2.35
CA LEU A 115 0.67 -17.91 -2.62
C LEU A 115 1.71 -18.35 -1.58
N HIS A 116 1.31 -18.49 -0.32
CA HIS A 116 2.17 -19.01 0.74
C HIS A 116 2.53 -20.48 0.50
N CYS A 117 1.54 -21.31 0.15
CA CYS A 117 1.78 -22.70 -0.27
C CYS A 117 2.77 -22.77 -1.44
N LEU A 118 2.56 -21.95 -2.48
CA LEU A 118 3.43 -21.91 -3.65
C LEU A 118 4.87 -21.56 -3.27
N SER A 119 5.04 -20.49 -2.49
CA SER A 119 6.35 -20.07 -1.99
C SER A 119 7.05 -21.19 -1.22
N MET A 120 6.32 -21.88 -0.33
CA MET A 120 6.90 -22.96 0.47
C MET A 120 7.28 -24.20 -0.35
N GLN A 121 6.44 -24.59 -1.32
CA GLN A 121 6.76 -25.71 -2.21
C GLN A 121 7.98 -25.40 -3.10
N LEU A 122 8.09 -24.17 -3.61
CA LEU A 122 9.23 -23.74 -4.41
C LEU A 122 10.51 -23.66 -3.57
N THR A 123 10.45 -23.11 -2.35
CA THR A 123 11.59 -23.08 -1.42
C THR A 123 12.05 -24.49 -1.07
N SER A 124 11.14 -25.41 -0.78
CA SER A 124 11.48 -26.81 -0.54
C SER A 124 12.21 -27.45 -1.72
N ARG A 125 11.72 -27.22 -2.96
CA ARG A 125 12.39 -27.69 -4.18
C ARG A 125 13.76 -27.07 -4.40
N TYR A 126 13.91 -25.77 -4.12
CA TYR A 126 15.19 -25.05 -4.24
C TYR A 126 16.28 -25.71 -3.38
N PHE A 127 15.96 -25.97 -2.10
CA PHE A 127 16.91 -26.59 -1.18
C PHE A 127 17.13 -28.08 -1.45
N GLY A 128 16.20 -28.73 -2.17
CA GLY A 128 16.39 -30.09 -2.70
C GLY A 128 17.38 -30.18 -3.87
N LEU A 129 17.68 -29.07 -4.56
CA LEU A 129 18.69 -29.04 -5.63
C LEU A 129 20.10 -28.93 -5.07
N ARG A 130 21.10 -29.47 -5.79
CA ARG A 130 22.52 -29.20 -5.50
C ARG A 130 22.87 -27.75 -5.84
N PRO A 131 23.87 -27.13 -5.19
CA PRO A 131 24.25 -25.73 -5.43
C PRO A 131 24.46 -25.38 -6.91
N GLU A 132 25.09 -26.26 -7.68
CA GLU A 132 25.39 -26.04 -9.11
C GLU A 132 24.12 -26.00 -9.97
N GLN A 133 23.05 -26.66 -9.51
CA GLN A 133 21.75 -26.71 -10.18
C GLN A 133 20.85 -25.53 -9.82
N ARG A 134 21.23 -24.71 -8.82
CA ARG A 134 20.49 -23.51 -8.42
C ARG A 134 20.82 -22.31 -9.30
N GLU A 135 21.79 -22.47 -10.19
CA GLU A 135 22.30 -21.38 -11.01
C GLU A 135 21.44 -21.10 -12.24
N LEU A 136 20.94 -19.85 -12.33
CA LEU A 136 20.18 -19.40 -13.49
C LEU A 136 21.09 -19.31 -14.74
N PRO A 137 20.57 -19.68 -15.92
CA PRO A 137 21.37 -19.71 -17.14
C PRO A 137 21.79 -18.30 -17.60
N LYS A 138 22.87 -18.23 -18.40
CA LYS A 138 23.35 -17.01 -19.09
C LYS A 138 23.77 -15.85 -18.15
N LYS A 139 24.35 -16.15 -16.98
CA LYS A 139 24.89 -15.13 -16.04
C LYS A 139 25.83 -14.11 -16.71
N SER A 140 26.63 -14.51 -17.70
CA SER A 140 27.56 -13.60 -18.39
C SER A 140 26.87 -12.43 -19.12
N ARG A 141 25.56 -12.52 -19.40
CA ARG A 141 24.80 -11.46 -20.09
C ARG A 141 24.34 -10.35 -19.14
N THR A 142 24.39 -10.53 -17.82
CA THR A 142 23.86 -9.55 -16.86
C THR A 142 24.64 -8.23 -16.86
N ARG A 143 25.92 -8.27 -17.26
CA ARG A 143 26.83 -7.11 -17.33
C ARG A 143 26.98 -6.51 -18.73
N ARG A 144 26.27 -7.04 -19.73
CA ARG A 144 26.40 -6.61 -21.13
C ARG A 144 25.59 -5.35 -21.41
N ALA A 145 26.24 -4.19 -21.36
CA ALA A 145 25.61 -2.89 -21.58
C ALA A 145 24.93 -2.70 -22.96
N ASP A 146 25.22 -3.56 -23.94
CA ASP A 146 24.59 -3.54 -25.27
C ASP A 146 23.19 -4.18 -25.33
N LEU A 147 22.73 -4.77 -24.22
CA LEU A 147 21.42 -5.41 -24.09
C LEU A 147 20.39 -4.50 -23.41
N TYR A 148 19.11 -4.90 -23.48
CA TYR A 148 18.01 -4.17 -22.86
C TYR A 148 17.72 -4.73 -21.48
N HIS A 149 18.08 -3.96 -20.44
CA HIS A 149 17.96 -4.36 -19.04
C HIS A 149 16.65 -3.88 -18.40
N LEU A 150 15.84 -4.83 -17.95
CA LEU A 150 14.61 -4.58 -17.20
C LEU A 150 14.88 -4.88 -15.73
N ALA A 151 14.45 -4.03 -14.81
CA ALA A 151 14.55 -4.25 -13.37
C ALA A 151 13.15 -4.36 -12.75
N ILE A 152 12.96 -5.36 -11.88
CA ILE A 152 11.71 -5.62 -11.17
C ILE A 152 12.05 -5.89 -9.71
N PHE A 153 11.40 -5.19 -8.79
CA PHE A 153 11.59 -5.33 -7.34
C PHE A 153 10.32 -5.91 -6.73
N SER A 154 10.39 -7.14 -6.22
CA SER A 154 9.19 -7.84 -5.73
C SER A 154 9.50 -9.05 -4.86
N ASP A 155 8.58 -9.33 -3.94
CA ASP A 155 8.44 -10.55 -3.16
C ASP A 155 7.35 -11.48 -3.74
N ASN A 156 6.62 -11.05 -4.78
CA ASN A 156 5.49 -11.78 -5.35
C ASN A 156 5.88 -12.52 -6.64
N ILE A 157 6.04 -13.84 -6.51
CA ILE A 157 6.46 -14.75 -7.59
C ILE A 157 5.55 -14.67 -8.82
N LEU A 158 4.22 -14.70 -8.62
CA LEU A 158 3.27 -14.69 -9.75
C LEU A 158 3.22 -13.33 -10.43
N ALA A 159 3.25 -12.24 -9.66
CA ALA A 159 3.30 -10.88 -10.20
C ALA A 159 4.54 -10.68 -11.08
N CYS A 160 5.72 -11.03 -10.57
CA CYS A 160 6.96 -11.06 -11.35
C CYS A 160 6.83 -11.90 -12.62
N SER A 161 6.27 -13.11 -12.50
CA SER A 161 6.09 -14.00 -13.65
C SER A 161 5.21 -13.39 -14.74
N VAL A 162 4.13 -12.68 -14.38
CA VAL A 162 3.24 -12.00 -15.32
C VAL A 162 3.95 -10.86 -16.05
N VAL A 163 4.65 -9.98 -15.32
CA VAL A 163 5.40 -8.87 -15.92
C VAL A 163 6.44 -9.40 -16.91
N ILE A 164 7.21 -10.40 -16.51
CA ILE A 164 8.28 -10.96 -17.34
C ILE A 164 7.70 -11.65 -18.56
N LYS A 165 6.69 -12.50 -18.39
CA LYS A 165 6.08 -13.23 -19.51
C LYS A 165 5.44 -12.27 -20.51
N SER A 166 4.74 -11.24 -20.03
CA SER A 166 4.13 -10.21 -20.88
C SER A 166 5.17 -9.33 -21.58
N ALA A 167 6.29 -9.00 -20.93
CA ALA A 167 7.39 -8.27 -21.54
C ALA A 167 8.08 -9.07 -22.64
N VAL A 168 8.35 -10.35 -22.38
CA VAL A 168 8.98 -11.25 -23.34
C VAL A 168 8.06 -11.52 -24.54
N SER A 169 6.78 -11.80 -24.31
CA SER A 169 5.83 -12.06 -25.39
C SER A 169 5.54 -10.85 -26.28
N SER A 170 5.66 -9.64 -25.71
CA SER A 170 5.40 -8.38 -26.43
C SER A 170 6.63 -7.81 -27.12
N SER A 171 7.82 -8.37 -26.88
CA SER A 171 9.06 -7.87 -27.47
C SER A 171 9.24 -8.40 -28.88
N ALA A 172 9.68 -7.53 -29.79
CA ALA A 172 10.02 -7.93 -31.14
C ALA A 172 11.42 -8.61 -31.25
N ASP A 173 12.26 -8.53 -30.22
CA ASP A 173 13.47 -9.36 -30.11
C ASP A 173 13.72 -9.72 -28.63
N PRO A 174 13.01 -10.73 -28.10
CA PRO A 174 13.12 -11.12 -26.71
C PRO A 174 14.52 -11.65 -26.36
N SER A 175 15.32 -12.06 -27.36
CA SER A 175 16.67 -12.57 -27.13
C SER A 175 17.63 -11.49 -26.62
N LYS A 176 17.30 -10.20 -26.79
CA LYS A 176 18.08 -9.05 -26.30
C LYS A 176 17.66 -8.56 -24.91
N LEU A 177 16.60 -9.13 -24.33
CA LEU A 177 16.12 -8.74 -23.02
C LEU A 177 16.91 -9.45 -21.90
N VAL A 178 17.33 -8.67 -20.91
CA VAL A 178 17.90 -9.14 -19.65
C VAL A 178 17.00 -8.64 -18.53
N ILE A 179 16.33 -9.55 -17.83
CA ILE A 179 15.48 -9.23 -16.71
C ILE A 179 16.26 -9.42 -15.41
N HIS A 180 16.29 -8.40 -14.57
CA HIS A 180 16.82 -8.43 -13.22
C HIS A 180 15.66 -8.38 -12.23
N VAL A 181 15.50 -9.43 -11.45
CA VAL A 181 14.54 -9.51 -10.34
C VAL A 181 15.32 -9.31 -9.04
N VAL A 182 14.96 -8.30 -8.26
CA VAL A 182 15.51 -8.07 -6.92
C VAL A 182 14.44 -8.41 -5.90
N THR A 183 14.78 -9.28 -4.96
CA THR A 183 13.86 -9.79 -3.94
C THR A 183 14.56 -9.90 -2.59
N ASP A 184 13.81 -10.08 -1.51
CA ASP A 184 14.39 -10.29 -0.18
C ASP A 184 14.92 -11.72 -0.01
N SER A 185 15.71 -11.95 1.04
CA SER A 185 16.34 -13.26 1.26
C SER A 185 15.35 -14.38 1.58
N LEU A 186 14.17 -14.06 2.12
CA LEU A 186 13.12 -15.05 2.39
C LEU A 186 12.47 -15.55 1.10
N ASN A 187 12.27 -14.66 0.13
CA ASN A 187 11.62 -14.96 -1.14
C ASN A 187 12.62 -15.42 -2.22
N PHE A 188 13.91 -15.14 -2.06
CA PHE A 188 14.96 -15.50 -3.02
C PHE A 188 14.97 -16.99 -3.44
N PRO A 189 14.88 -17.98 -2.53
CA PRO A 189 14.82 -19.40 -2.92
C PRO A 189 13.62 -19.71 -3.82
N ALA A 190 12.43 -19.25 -3.43
CA ALA A 190 11.18 -19.51 -4.14
C ALA A 190 11.18 -18.84 -5.52
N MET A 191 11.59 -17.57 -5.57
CA MET A 191 11.68 -16.77 -6.79
C MET A 191 12.67 -17.40 -7.78
N THR A 192 13.86 -17.80 -7.31
CA THR A 192 14.88 -18.45 -8.13
C THR A 192 14.38 -19.79 -8.67
N MET A 193 13.77 -20.62 -7.82
CA MET A 193 13.22 -21.90 -8.23
C MET A 193 12.13 -21.75 -9.29
N TRP A 194 11.25 -20.76 -9.16
CA TRP A 194 10.22 -20.51 -10.16
C TRP A 194 10.81 -20.26 -11.55
N PHE A 195 11.85 -19.42 -11.65
CA PHE A 195 12.50 -19.11 -12.92
C PHE A 195 13.46 -20.19 -13.43
N LEU A 196 13.96 -21.07 -12.56
CA LEU A 196 14.64 -22.30 -12.98
C LEU A 196 13.66 -23.26 -13.66
N MET A 197 12.46 -23.43 -13.10
CA MET A 197 11.41 -24.30 -13.66
C MET A 197 10.72 -23.68 -14.88
N ASN A 198 10.57 -22.35 -14.89
CA ASN A 198 9.84 -21.60 -15.91
C ASN A 198 10.75 -20.52 -16.54
N PRO A 199 11.83 -20.90 -17.23
CA PRO A 199 12.77 -19.93 -17.78
C PRO A 199 12.10 -19.10 -18.89
N PRO A 200 12.23 -17.76 -18.88
CA PRO A 200 11.56 -16.88 -19.84
C PRO A 200 12.28 -16.83 -21.20
N ARG A 201 12.48 -17.99 -21.82
CA ARG A 201 13.22 -18.12 -23.08
C ARG A 201 12.50 -17.38 -24.23
N PRO A 202 13.22 -16.71 -25.14
CA PRO A 202 14.69 -16.69 -25.29
C PRO A 202 15.43 -15.63 -24.44
N ALA A 203 14.72 -14.83 -23.64
CA ALA A 203 15.32 -13.83 -22.76
C ALA A 203 16.15 -14.47 -21.63
N SER A 204 16.97 -13.67 -20.95
CA SER A 204 17.70 -14.07 -19.74
C SER A 204 17.09 -13.42 -18.51
N VAL A 205 17.03 -14.17 -17.41
CA VAL A 205 16.58 -13.69 -16.11
C VAL A 205 17.68 -13.90 -15.07
N HIS A 206 17.85 -12.91 -14.21
CA HIS A 206 18.72 -12.93 -13.05
C HIS A 206 17.88 -12.61 -11.82
N VAL A 207 18.07 -13.35 -10.73
CA VAL A 207 17.44 -13.09 -9.44
C VAL A 207 18.55 -12.73 -8.46
N ALA A 208 18.42 -11.59 -7.78
CA ALA A 208 19.33 -11.12 -6.76
C ALA A 208 18.59 -10.98 -5.42
N SER A 209 19.26 -11.40 -4.34
CA SER A 209 18.82 -11.17 -2.98
C SER A 209 19.26 -9.79 -2.51
N THR A 210 18.51 -9.18 -1.60
CA THR A 210 18.96 -7.99 -0.88
C THR A 210 20.25 -8.22 -0.10
N GLU A 211 20.52 -9.46 0.32
CA GLU A 211 21.76 -9.84 1.02
C GLU A 211 22.99 -9.86 0.10
N ASP A 212 22.81 -9.87 -1.23
CA ASP A 212 23.92 -9.80 -2.19
C ASP A 212 24.55 -8.39 -2.25
N PHE A 213 23.87 -7.38 -1.69
CA PHE A 213 24.31 -5.99 -1.70
C PHE A 213 25.09 -5.65 -0.43
N ALA A 214 26.40 -5.87 -0.44
CA ALA A 214 27.28 -5.63 0.72
C ALA A 214 27.25 -4.18 1.27
N TRP A 215 26.86 -3.19 0.45
CA TRP A 215 26.71 -1.80 0.86
C TRP A 215 25.38 -1.51 1.57
N LEU A 216 24.41 -2.42 1.50
CA LEU A 216 23.10 -2.26 2.13
C LEU A 216 23.21 -2.69 3.61
N PRO A 217 22.81 -1.83 4.57
CA PRO A 217 22.82 -2.22 5.98
C PRO A 217 21.95 -3.44 6.24
N VAL A 218 22.44 -4.38 7.07
CA VAL A 218 21.70 -5.61 7.43
C VAL A 218 20.34 -5.29 8.05
N ASP A 219 20.25 -4.20 8.80
CA ASP A 219 19.03 -3.75 9.47
C ASP A 219 18.25 -2.69 8.66
N PHE A 220 18.58 -2.49 7.37
CA PHE A 220 17.96 -1.49 6.48
C PHE A 220 16.42 -1.52 6.53
N GLY A 221 15.83 -2.72 6.43
CA GLY A 221 14.36 -2.85 6.49
C GLY A 221 13.77 -2.42 7.83
N SER A 222 14.48 -2.65 8.93
CA SER A 222 14.07 -2.22 10.27
C SER A 222 14.26 -0.72 10.50
N GLN A 223 15.33 -0.14 9.96
CA GLN A 223 15.61 1.30 10.03
C GLN A 223 14.56 2.06 9.23
N LEU A 224 14.23 1.56 8.03
CA LEU A 224 13.21 2.14 7.17
C LEU A 224 11.82 2.13 7.82
N ARG A 225 11.45 1.02 8.47
CA ARG A 225 10.18 0.92 9.23
C ARG A 225 10.11 1.92 10.39
N ARG A 226 11.26 2.25 10.99
CA ARG A 226 11.35 3.26 12.05
C ARG A 226 11.27 4.69 11.49
N SER A 227 11.79 4.95 10.29
CA SER A 227 11.89 6.29 9.71
C SER A 227 10.66 6.75 8.92
N VAL A 228 10.01 5.85 8.15
CA VAL A 228 8.87 6.21 7.28
C VAL A 228 7.52 6.19 8.02
N GLY A 229 7.51 5.74 9.28
CA GLY A 229 6.30 5.58 10.07
C GLY A 229 5.39 4.45 9.57
N VAL A 230 4.19 4.38 10.13
CA VAL A 230 3.28 3.21 10.11
C VAL A 230 2.51 3.05 8.79
N ASN A 231 2.83 3.77 7.71
CA ASN A 231 2.06 3.66 6.48
C ASN A 231 2.41 2.37 5.69
N PRO A 232 1.51 1.37 5.64
CA PRO A 232 1.83 0.07 5.04
C PRO A 232 2.19 0.13 3.55
N ARG A 233 1.81 1.22 2.86
CA ARG A 233 2.14 1.44 1.44
C ARG A 233 3.63 1.65 1.20
N PHE A 234 4.39 2.07 2.22
CA PHE A 234 5.80 2.42 2.12
C PHE A 234 6.71 1.52 2.99
N VAL A 235 6.20 0.41 3.51
CA VAL A 235 6.98 -0.46 4.42
C VAL A 235 7.94 -1.38 3.68
N SER A 236 7.69 -1.72 2.42
CA SER A 236 8.54 -2.67 1.69
C SER A 236 9.94 -2.07 1.43
N PRO A 237 11.02 -2.71 1.95
CA PRO A 237 12.38 -2.28 1.65
C PRO A 237 12.70 -2.35 0.15
N LEU A 238 12.07 -3.29 -0.57
CA LEU A 238 12.22 -3.45 -2.01
C LEU A 238 11.76 -2.21 -2.80
N ASN A 239 10.76 -1.47 -2.30
CA ASN A 239 10.33 -0.21 -2.92
C ASN A 239 11.37 0.90 -2.78
N HIS A 240 12.19 0.85 -1.72
CA HIS A 240 13.23 1.84 -1.46
C HIS A 240 14.53 1.54 -2.19
N LEU A 241 14.83 0.27 -2.44
CA LEU A 241 16.00 -0.14 -3.23
C LEU A 241 15.98 0.40 -4.67
N ARG A 242 14.80 0.77 -5.17
CA ARG A 242 14.61 1.41 -6.49
C ARG A 242 15.32 2.77 -6.60
N PHE A 243 15.73 3.39 -5.50
CA PHE A 243 16.51 4.64 -5.50
C PHE A 243 18.02 4.41 -5.52
N TYR A 244 18.45 3.15 -5.42
CA TYR A 244 19.85 2.73 -5.45
C TYR A 244 20.20 1.99 -6.75
N LEU A 245 19.47 2.27 -7.84
CA LEU A 245 19.68 1.61 -9.14
C LEU A 245 21.13 1.71 -9.65
N PRO A 246 21.84 2.84 -9.55
CA PRO A 246 23.25 2.90 -9.96
C PRO A 246 24.18 2.03 -9.10
N GLN A 247 23.88 1.87 -7.81
CA GLN A 247 24.65 1.00 -6.91
C GLN A 247 24.36 -0.47 -7.19
N ILE A 248 23.12 -0.82 -7.55
CA ILE A 248 22.70 -2.18 -7.91
C ILE A 248 23.22 -2.56 -9.30
N PHE A 249 23.21 -1.61 -10.25
CA PHE A 249 23.57 -1.82 -11.66
C PHE A 249 24.67 -0.87 -12.14
N PRO A 250 25.88 -0.90 -11.55
CA PRO A 250 26.94 0.08 -11.82
C PRO A 250 27.52 0.00 -13.25
N PHE A 251 27.27 -1.10 -13.97
CA PHE A 251 27.79 -1.33 -15.32
C PHE A 251 26.84 -0.87 -16.43
N LEU A 252 25.65 -0.38 -16.09
CA LEU A 252 24.60 -0.03 -17.04
C LEU A 252 24.50 1.48 -17.19
N GLY A 253 24.29 1.96 -18.42
CA GLY A 253 23.97 3.37 -18.67
C GLY A 253 22.47 3.69 -18.55
N LYS A 254 21.60 2.72 -18.86
CA LYS A 254 20.14 2.85 -18.71
C LYS A 254 19.50 1.55 -18.27
N VAL A 255 18.45 1.66 -17.46
CA VAL A 255 17.63 0.53 -17.03
C VAL A 255 16.16 0.89 -17.06
N LEU A 256 15.31 -0.04 -17.51
CA LEU A 256 13.87 0.12 -17.46
C LEU A 256 13.32 -0.54 -16.19
N LEU A 257 12.82 0.25 -15.27
CA LEU A 257 12.12 -0.22 -14.08
C LEU A 257 10.66 -0.51 -14.43
N LEU A 258 10.17 -1.68 -14.02
CA LEU A 258 8.76 -2.08 -14.10
C LEU A 258 8.28 -2.49 -12.70
N ASP A 259 7.13 -1.97 -12.29
CA ASP A 259 6.46 -2.48 -11.11
C ASP A 259 6.00 -3.92 -11.31
N HIS A 260 5.92 -4.69 -10.24
CA HIS A 260 5.48 -6.08 -10.35
C HIS A 260 4.00 -6.20 -10.75
N ASP A 261 3.24 -5.10 -10.68
CA ASP A 261 1.80 -5.08 -10.94
C ASP A 261 1.41 -4.60 -12.35
N VAL A 262 2.39 -4.46 -13.25
CA VAL A 262 2.13 -4.05 -14.64
C VAL A 262 1.99 -5.22 -15.61
N VAL A 263 1.33 -4.96 -16.75
CA VAL A 263 1.28 -5.89 -17.88
C VAL A 263 1.79 -5.20 -19.12
N VAL A 264 2.83 -5.75 -19.73
CA VAL A 264 3.42 -5.20 -20.95
C VAL A 264 2.62 -5.66 -22.15
N ARG A 265 2.20 -4.71 -23.00
CA ARG A 265 1.37 -4.98 -24.19
C ARG A 265 2.06 -4.72 -25.52
N LYS A 266 3.20 -4.03 -25.51
CA LYS A 266 3.96 -3.61 -26.70
C LYS A 266 5.44 -3.64 -26.41
N ASP A 267 6.24 -3.66 -27.48
CA ASP A 267 7.69 -3.67 -27.40
C ASP A 267 8.23 -2.42 -26.68
N LEU A 268 9.02 -2.65 -25.63
CA LEU A 268 9.57 -1.60 -24.75
C LEU A 268 10.93 -1.09 -25.21
N ARG A 269 11.61 -1.80 -26.12
CA ARG A 269 12.95 -1.45 -26.61
C ARG A 269 13.07 0.00 -27.14
N PRO A 270 12.06 0.61 -27.80
CA PRO A 270 12.15 1.99 -28.24
C PRO A 270 12.38 3.01 -27.10
N LEU A 271 12.09 2.68 -25.83
CA LEU A 271 12.35 3.55 -24.68
C LEU A 271 13.84 3.87 -24.50
N TRP A 272 14.76 2.97 -24.85
CA TRP A 272 16.20 3.24 -24.75
C TRP A 272 16.67 4.36 -25.68
N ARG A 273 15.96 4.58 -26.81
CA ARG A 273 16.25 5.64 -27.78
C ARG A 273 15.68 7.00 -27.37
N VAL A 274 14.89 7.06 -26.29
CA VAL A 274 14.34 8.32 -25.80
C VAL A 274 15.48 9.17 -25.23
N ASN A 275 15.60 10.38 -25.75
CA ASN A 275 16.48 11.40 -25.18
C ASN A 275 15.83 12.00 -23.93
N LEU A 276 16.45 11.75 -22.77
CA LEU A 276 15.98 12.26 -21.49
C LEU A 276 16.37 13.72 -21.24
N LYS A 277 17.10 14.37 -22.15
CA LYS A 277 17.51 15.77 -22.08
C LYS A 277 18.26 16.11 -20.77
N GLY A 278 19.20 15.26 -20.39
CA GLY A 278 19.97 15.40 -19.15
C GLY A 278 19.16 15.14 -17.87
N LYS A 279 17.97 14.54 -17.97
CA LYS A 279 17.16 14.11 -16.83
C LYS A 279 17.43 12.65 -16.50
N VAL A 280 17.36 12.31 -15.22
CA VAL A 280 17.65 10.97 -14.69
C VAL A 280 16.50 10.00 -14.92
N ASN A 281 15.26 10.48 -14.83
CA ASN A 281 14.06 9.64 -14.92
C ASN A 281 13.24 9.99 -16.17
N GLY A 282 12.70 8.99 -16.86
CA GLY A 282 11.68 9.13 -17.88
C GLY A 282 10.39 8.44 -17.45
N ALA A 283 9.31 9.20 -17.25
CA ALA A 283 8.05 8.68 -16.70
C ALA A 283 6.81 9.32 -17.34
N VAL A 284 5.65 8.70 -17.17
CA VAL A 284 4.36 9.21 -17.67
C VAL A 284 3.65 9.98 -16.57
N GLU A 285 3.19 11.20 -16.86
CA GLU A 285 2.38 12.01 -15.94
C GLU A 285 1.03 11.35 -15.63
N THR A 286 0.51 11.60 -14.44
CA THR A 286 -0.78 11.05 -13.97
C THR A 286 -1.97 11.97 -14.27
N CYS A 287 -1.73 13.26 -14.51
CA CYS A 287 -2.78 14.25 -14.73
C CYS A 287 -3.23 14.25 -16.18
N GLY A 288 -4.54 14.11 -16.39
CA GLY A 288 -5.22 14.46 -17.65
C GLY A 288 -5.86 13.30 -18.41
N GLY A 289 -6.11 12.15 -17.78
CA GLY A 289 -7.11 11.19 -18.28
C GLY A 289 -8.53 11.61 -17.84
N GLY A 290 -9.48 11.67 -18.77
CA GLY A 290 -10.81 12.29 -18.58
C GLY A 290 -11.79 11.64 -17.59
N SER A 291 -11.33 10.84 -16.63
CA SER A 291 -12.22 10.08 -15.73
C SER A 291 -11.66 9.81 -14.33
N SER A 292 -10.62 10.53 -13.90
CA SER A 292 -10.19 10.51 -12.49
C SER A 292 -9.76 11.91 -12.07
N PRO A 293 -10.02 12.35 -10.82
CA PRO A 293 -9.49 13.61 -10.33
C PRO A 293 -7.97 13.56 -10.45
N SER A 294 -7.40 14.52 -11.17
CA SER A 294 -5.96 14.64 -11.33
C SER A 294 -5.36 15.02 -9.98
N LEU A 295 -5.00 14.02 -9.17
CA LEU A 295 -4.33 14.21 -7.90
C LEU A 295 -3.02 14.99 -8.17
N ARG A 296 -2.89 16.15 -7.52
CA ARG A 296 -1.73 17.03 -7.63
C ARG A 296 -0.70 16.65 -6.57
N LEU A 297 0.49 17.22 -6.64
CA LEU A 297 1.56 16.89 -5.69
C LEU A 297 1.15 17.15 -4.23
N GLU A 298 0.37 18.21 -3.98
CA GLU A 298 -0.24 18.51 -2.67
C GLU A 298 -1.16 17.40 -2.13
N SER A 299 -1.64 16.50 -2.99
CA SER A 299 -2.43 15.33 -2.56
C SER A 299 -1.58 14.17 -2.01
N PHE A 300 -0.26 14.21 -2.23
CA PHE A 300 0.67 13.13 -1.86
C PHE A 300 1.71 13.55 -0.81
N VAL A 301 1.94 14.85 -0.66
CA VAL A 301 3.00 15.41 0.16
C VAL A 301 2.39 16.48 1.06
N ASP A 302 2.69 16.42 2.35
CA ASP A 302 2.32 17.50 3.27
C ASP A 302 3.28 18.68 3.05
N LEU A 303 2.84 19.63 2.22
CA LEU A 303 3.60 20.85 1.91
C LEU A 303 3.46 21.91 3.02
N SER A 304 2.79 21.58 4.13
CA SER A 304 2.79 22.40 5.35
C SER A 304 4.11 22.29 6.11
N ASP A 305 4.91 21.24 5.84
CA ASP A 305 6.26 21.10 6.38
C ASP A 305 7.18 22.20 5.84
N PRO A 306 7.76 23.07 6.70
CA PRO A 306 8.68 24.13 6.28
C PRO A 306 9.90 23.62 5.49
N ALA A 307 10.30 22.36 5.69
CA ALA A 307 11.41 21.74 4.96
C ALA A 307 11.06 21.42 3.49
N LEU A 308 9.77 21.27 3.19
CA LEU A 308 9.25 20.99 1.84
C LEU A 308 8.60 22.23 1.22
N ALA A 309 8.17 23.18 2.05
CA ALA A 309 7.59 24.45 1.63
C ALA A 309 8.57 25.24 0.75
N GLY A 310 8.14 25.56 -0.48
CA GLY A 310 8.95 26.31 -1.45
C GLY A 310 9.93 25.47 -2.29
N ALA A 311 10.18 24.21 -1.94
CA ALA A 311 10.99 23.30 -2.76
C ALA A 311 10.19 22.67 -3.92
N PHE A 312 8.86 22.64 -3.80
CA PHE A 312 7.95 22.00 -4.75
C PHE A 312 6.79 22.94 -5.11
N ASP A 313 6.30 22.84 -6.34
CA ASP A 313 5.03 23.48 -6.74
C ASP A 313 3.86 22.55 -6.38
N PRO A 314 2.95 22.96 -5.47
CA PRO A 314 1.79 22.16 -5.07
C PRO A 314 0.93 21.66 -6.24
N LYS A 315 0.86 22.46 -7.32
CA LYS A 315 0.03 22.20 -8.50
C LYS A 315 0.73 21.34 -9.55
N SER A 316 2.00 21.01 -9.32
CA SER A 316 2.75 20.13 -10.22
C SER A 316 2.06 18.79 -10.37
N CYS A 317 2.12 18.28 -11.59
CA CYS A 317 1.56 16.98 -11.88
C CYS A 317 2.56 15.87 -11.48
N PRO A 318 2.15 14.90 -10.63
CA PRO A 318 2.99 13.75 -10.35
C PRO A 318 3.01 12.78 -11.55
N TRP A 319 4.02 11.92 -11.57
CA TRP A 319 4.15 10.85 -12.56
C TRP A 319 3.95 9.47 -11.94
N ALA A 320 3.58 8.52 -12.78
CA ALA A 320 3.44 7.14 -12.38
C ALA A 320 4.82 6.50 -12.22
N PHE A 321 4.98 5.66 -11.18
CA PHE A 321 6.22 4.91 -10.92
C PHE A 321 6.19 3.48 -11.51
N GLY A 322 5.07 3.07 -12.10
CA GLY A 322 4.87 1.71 -12.59
C GLY A 322 5.73 1.33 -13.80
N MET A 323 6.18 2.32 -14.57
CA MET A 323 7.13 2.13 -15.66
C MET A 323 7.97 3.38 -15.82
N ASN A 324 9.29 3.22 -15.62
CA ASN A 324 10.23 4.32 -15.62
C ASN A 324 11.52 3.88 -16.31
N ILE A 325 12.01 4.69 -17.25
CA ILE A 325 13.34 4.50 -17.83
C ILE A 325 14.32 5.41 -17.09
N PHE A 326 15.34 4.84 -16.48
CA PHE A 326 16.35 5.58 -15.74
C PHE A 326 17.65 5.68 -16.52
N ASP A 327 18.21 6.88 -16.55
CA ASP A 327 19.62 7.12 -16.86
C ASP A 327 20.44 6.89 -15.59
N LEU A 328 21.44 6.03 -15.68
CA LEU A 328 22.24 5.59 -14.54
C LEU A 328 23.60 6.29 -14.46
N ASP A 329 23.80 7.35 -15.24
CA ASP A 329 24.97 8.23 -15.09
C ASP A 329 25.06 8.75 -13.64
N GLN A 330 26.10 8.29 -12.93
CA GLN A 330 26.31 8.58 -11.51
C GLN A 330 26.50 10.08 -11.23
N ASN A 331 27.06 10.82 -12.19
CA ASN A 331 27.25 12.27 -12.04
C ASN A 331 25.91 13.03 -11.97
N SER A 332 24.87 12.45 -12.58
CA SER A 332 23.52 13.00 -12.62
C SER A 332 22.65 12.50 -11.45
N TRP A 333 23.07 11.44 -10.75
CA TRP A 333 22.29 10.77 -9.70
C TRP A 333 22.53 11.37 -8.31
N LYS A 334 21.76 12.39 -7.94
CA LYS A 334 21.74 12.92 -6.56
C LYS A 334 20.83 12.07 -5.68
N ALA A 335 21.33 10.94 -5.17
CA ALA A 335 20.63 10.13 -4.19
C ALA A 335 20.57 10.88 -2.83
N GLY A 336 19.42 11.46 -2.51
CA GLY A 336 19.10 11.98 -1.17
C GLY A 336 18.11 11.07 -0.45
N THR A 337 18.27 10.92 0.85
CA THR A 337 17.49 10.09 1.80
C THR A 337 16.04 10.56 2.03
N LEU A 338 15.38 11.16 1.03
CA LEU A 338 14.00 11.62 1.15
C LEU A 338 13.00 10.56 0.64
N PRO A 339 12.01 10.14 1.46
CA PRO A 339 11.04 9.14 1.08
C PRO A 339 9.93 9.80 0.25
N LEU A 340 10.00 9.59 -1.07
CA LEU A 340 8.92 9.47 -2.05
C LEU A 340 9.57 9.67 -3.41
N GLY A 341 9.47 8.70 -4.32
CA GLY A 341 10.13 8.79 -5.63
C GLY A 341 9.71 10.01 -6.48
N LEU A 342 8.57 10.62 -6.15
CA LEU A 342 8.12 11.91 -6.69
C LEU A 342 8.97 13.10 -6.22
N LEU A 343 9.44 13.07 -4.98
CA LEU A 343 10.32 14.11 -4.43
C LEU A 343 11.75 13.91 -4.94
N THR A 344 12.25 12.67 -4.93
CA THR A 344 13.62 12.33 -5.33
C THR A 344 13.95 12.80 -6.75
N PHE A 345 13.01 12.65 -7.69
CA PHE A 345 13.21 13.04 -9.09
C PHE A 345 12.40 14.26 -9.53
N TYR A 346 11.97 15.10 -8.58
CA TYR A 346 11.35 16.37 -8.89
C TYR A 346 12.33 17.25 -9.70
N ASN A 347 11.85 17.87 -10.78
CA ASN A 347 12.66 18.55 -11.79
C ASN A 347 13.76 17.70 -12.48
N HIS A 348 13.89 16.41 -12.14
CA HIS A 348 14.84 15.45 -12.73
C HIS A 348 14.12 14.37 -13.56
N THR A 349 12.84 14.60 -13.89
CA THR A 349 12.00 13.70 -14.68
C THR A 349 11.64 14.29 -16.04
N ARG A 350 11.85 13.52 -17.10
CA ARG A 350 11.37 13.77 -18.46
C ARG A 350 10.02 13.10 -18.66
N LEU A 351 9.01 13.87 -19.06
CA LEU A 351 7.70 13.34 -19.37
C LEU A 351 7.72 12.51 -20.66
N LEU A 352 7.17 11.30 -20.58
CA LEU A 352 6.97 10.37 -21.67
C LEU A 352 5.52 10.42 -22.17
N ALA A 353 5.32 10.03 -23.43
CA ALA A 353 3.99 9.93 -24.00
C ALA A 353 3.13 8.91 -23.23
N ARG A 354 1.87 9.25 -22.95
CA ARG A 354 0.93 8.43 -22.15
C ARG A 354 0.75 7.00 -22.61
N ARG A 355 0.94 6.73 -23.91
CA ARG A 355 0.88 5.36 -24.47
C ARG A 355 1.85 4.38 -23.80
N TRP A 356 2.88 4.88 -23.12
CA TRP A 356 3.88 4.05 -22.45
C TRP A 356 3.40 3.49 -21.12
N HIS A 357 2.45 4.16 -20.45
CA HIS A 357 1.91 3.69 -19.19
C HIS A 357 0.45 4.13 -19.04
N LEU A 358 -0.44 3.13 -19.03
CA LEU A 358 -1.86 3.32 -18.79
C LEU A 358 -2.16 2.93 -17.35
N LEU A 359 -2.56 3.90 -16.54
CA LEU A 359 -2.93 3.67 -15.16
C LEU A 359 -4.22 2.84 -15.11
N GLY A 360 -4.19 1.75 -14.34
CA GLY A 360 -5.44 1.13 -13.89
C GLY A 360 -6.20 2.12 -13.01
N SER A 361 -7.51 2.23 -13.15
CA SER A 361 -8.34 3.11 -12.30
C SER A 361 -7.93 2.94 -10.83
N ALA A 362 -7.54 4.04 -10.18
CA ALA A 362 -6.92 4.10 -8.86
C ALA A 362 -7.83 3.71 -7.67
N ALA A 363 -8.87 2.91 -7.92
CA ALA A 363 -9.72 2.31 -6.91
C ALA A 363 -9.19 0.91 -6.55
N GLY A 364 -8.11 0.86 -5.76
CA GLY A 364 -7.64 -0.40 -5.16
C GLY A 364 -6.13 -0.53 -5.04
N LEU A 365 -5.47 0.32 -4.26
CA LEU A 365 -4.05 0.17 -3.89
C LEU A 365 -3.79 -0.95 -2.86
N THR A 366 -4.76 -1.83 -2.62
CA THR A 366 -4.60 -3.06 -1.83
C THR A 366 -5.60 -4.10 -2.33
N GLY A 367 -5.19 -4.90 -3.30
CA GLY A 367 -5.98 -6.02 -3.79
C GLY A 367 -5.48 -6.52 -5.15
N PRO A 368 -5.82 -7.77 -5.54
CA PRO A 368 -5.63 -8.20 -6.91
C PRO A 368 -6.29 -7.18 -7.86
N PRO A 369 -5.74 -6.98 -9.07
CA PRO A 369 -6.18 -5.94 -10.00
C PRO A 369 -7.70 -5.97 -10.11
N GLY A 370 -8.33 -4.80 -9.93
CA GLY A 370 -9.79 -4.67 -9.97
C GLY A 370 -10.39 -5.40 -11.17
N ARG A 371 -11.65 -5.85 -11.06
CA ARG A 371 -12.34 -6.74 -12.03
C ARG A 371 -12.08 -6.39 -13.51
N THR A 372 -11.90 -5.12 -13.83
CA THR A 372 -11.58 -4.58 -15.17
C THR A 372 -10.25 -5.06 -15.77
N TYR A 373 -9.22 -5.33 -14.96
CA TYR A 373 -7.87 -5.68 -15.44
C TYR A 373 -7.45 -7.12 -15.15
N ARG A 374 -8.24 -7.89 -14.38
CA ARG A 374 -7.99 -9.32 -14.08
C ARG A 374 -7.78 -10.13 -15.37
N GLY A 375 -8.55 -9.85 -16.42
CA GLY A 375 -8.43 -10.53 -17.72
C GLY A 375 -7.12 -10.26 -18.47
N TYR A 376 -6.39 -9.19 -18.17
CA TYR A 376 -5.05 -8.98 -18.74
C TYR A 376 -3.99 -9.82 -18.01
N TRP A 377 -4.12 -9.93 -16.69
CA TRP A 377 -3.22 -10.72 -15.85
C TRP A 377 -3.38 -12.22 -16.07
N ALA A 378 -4.63 -12.71 -16.10
CA ALA A 378 -4.94 -14.13 -16.23
C ALA A 378 -4.32 -14.76 -17.50
N ARG A 379 -4.17 -13.98 -18.58
CA ARG A 379 -3.54 -14.44 -19.84
C ARG A 379 -2.09 -14.87 -19.69
N PHE A 380 -1.39 -14.39 -18.67
CA PHE A 380 0.03 -14.66 -18.46
C PHE A 380 0.29 -15.63 -17.30
N VAL A 381 -0.74 -15.98 -16.52
CA VAL A 381 -0.65 -17.02 -15.50
C VAL A 381 -1.10 -18.34 -16.10
N ASP A 382 -0.24 -19.36 -16.03
CA ASP A 382 -0.63 -20.72 -16.40
C ASP A 382 -1.27 -21.43 -15.22
N TYR A 383 -2.57 -21.24 -15.02
CA TYR A 383 -3.35 -21.93 -13.97
C TYR A 383 -3.41 -23.47 -14.16
N GLY A 384 -2.91 -23.99 -15.29
CA GLY A 384 -2.64 -25.41 -15.50
C GLY A 384 -1.42 -25.93 -14.74
N HIS A 385 -0.52 -25.05 -14.32
CA HIS A 385 0.76 -25.42 -13.72
C HIS A 385 0.54 -26.26 -12.43
N PRO A 386 1.19 -27.44 -12.30
CA PRO A 386 0.91 -28.37 -11.20
C PRO A 386 1.02 -27.77 -9.81
N LEU A 387 2.04 -26.94 -9.56
CA LEU A 387 2.21 -26.25 -8.26
C LEU A 387 1.07 -25.27 -7.96
N LEU A 388 0.53 -24.59 -8.98
CA LEU A 388 -0.57 -23.64 -8.76
C LEU A 388 -1.85 -24.38 -8.40
N ARG A 389 -2.14 -25.49 -9.09
CA ARG A 389 -3.28 -26.36 -8.78
C ARG A 389 -3.16 -26.98 -7.38
N GLN A 390 -1.99 -27.51 -7.03
CA GLN A 390 -1.75 -28.09 -5.69
C GLN A 390 -1.93 -27.07 -4.57
N CYS A 391 -1.65 -25.80 -4.84
CA CYS A 391 -1.82 -24.70 -3.89
C CYS A 391 -3.17 -23.98 -4.01
N ASN A 392 -4.15 -24.57 -4.70
CA ASN A 392 -5.49 -24.01 -4.89
C ASN A 392 -5.48 -22.58 -5.47
N ILE A 393 -4.53 -22.29 -6.37
CA ILE A 393 -4.47 -21.05 -7.13
C ILE A 393 -5.18 -21.26 -8.47
N HIS A 394 -6.31 -20.58 -8.65
CA HIS A 394 -7.17 -20.67 -9.82
C HIS A 394 -7.52 -19.25 -10.33
N GLU A 395 -8.10 -19.17 -11.53
CA GLU A 395 -8.38 -17.90 -12.21
C GLU A 395 -9.27 -16.95 -11.42
#